data_AF-A0A2V9NN37-F1
#
_entry.id   AF-A0A2V9NN37-F1
#
_cell.length_a   1.000
_cell.length_b   1.000
_cell.length_c   1.000
_cell.angle_alpha   90.00
_cell.angle_beta   90.00
_cell.angle_gamma   90.00
#
_symmetry.space_group_name_H-M   'P 1'
#
loop_
_entity.id
_entity.type
_entity.pdbx_description
1 polymer ?
#
loop_
_entity_poly.entity_id
_entity_poly.type
_entity_poly.pdbx_seq_one_letter_code
_entity_poly.pdbx_strand_id
1 'polypeptide(L)'
;MPGDRVDVRLRYVEPLRWEAGKMRMVFPMVTGPRYIPGTQALGHAGTGWSLDTNSVSDASRITPLVRNPESRSGHDISLSVDLETGFEPASITSISHTIKIQHLPNRRQHVELATGTTIPNKDFVLEVQQPKSAEPKAALFLSPGSDSGETSFLLATYPPTVQPTERMPVEMLYMIDVSGSMTGTSIEQAREALLQALDRLRPSDRFGILRFSSGYGEFAPEPLPATSENLAAARDYVKHLEAGGGTEMLPALLHLMRKPQLPGYLRHIILLTDGDLGNEEEIFAALRHDLGDARLYTVAIGSAPNLFLAAKMAQFGRGTLTHIADISEIREQMTRLFGNIESPVLTDVKLSFEGVELGDVYPQRLPDLFLGQPLQIFGRIYKGRVGKVRLSARAGNEPYETIIAFDTSKTTFHPGITTLWARQRVEELMDQWRHSDENGQKEIRDSVIAHAIRYRLVTRFTSLVAAEEIVANIGGQSKTVPVPTELPAGWQMEKVFGAPATGTADAFFETMGVALLFFGLALLLLLRRVRVGAPS
;
A
#
# COMPACT_ATOMS: atom_id res chain seq x y z
N MET A 1 -25.95 10.74 -26.98
CA MET A 1 -26.55 11.96 -27.61
C MET A 1 -27.06 12.89 -26.52
N PRO A 2 -27.31 14.18 -26.80
CA PRO A 2 -27.95 15.07 -25.83
C PRO A 2 -29.26 14.47 -25.29
N GLY A 3 -29.42 14.45 -23.97
CA GLY A 3 -30.58 13.83 -23.31
C GLY A 3 -30.44 12.33 -23.02
N ASP A 4 -29.44 11.64 -23.60
CA ASP A 4 -29.17 10.24 -23.28
C ASP A 4 -28.54 10.10 -21.89
N ARG A 5 -28.85 8.99 -21.24
CA ARG A 5 -28.18 8.56 -20.02
C ARG A 5 -26.96 7.72 -20.36
N VAL A 6 -25.81 8.11 -19.81
CA VAL A 6 -24.56 7.32 -19.88
C VAL A 6 -24.30 6.70 -18.52
N ASP A 7 -24.29 5.38 -18.44
CA ASP A 7 -23.92 4.65 -17.22
C ASP A 7 -22.50 4.07 -17.38
N VAL A 8 -21.57 4.50 -16.53
CA VAL A 8 -20.21 3.96 -16.46
C VAL A 8 -20.09 3.08 -15.22
N ARG A 9 -19.66 1.83 -15.39
CA ARG A 9 -19.46 0.89 -14.28
C ARG A 9 -18.02 0.40 -14.23
N LEU A 10 -17.31 0.81 -13.18
CA LEU A 10 -15.98 0.33 -12.86
C LEU A 10 -16.06 -0.70 -11.73
N ARG A 11 -15.24 -1.75 -11.80
CA ARG A 11 -15.09 -2.75 -10.75
C ARG A 11 -13.60 -2.99 -10.53
N TYR A 12 -13.18 -2.92 -9.29
CA TYR A 12 -11.81 -3.22 -8.89
C TYR A 12 -11.83 -3.99 -7.57
N VAL A 13 -10.69 -4.58 -7.23
CA VAL A 13 -10.50 -5.34 -6.00
C VAL A 13 -9.21 -4.85 -5.37
N GLU A 14 -9.28 -4.51 -4.10
CA GLU A 14 -8.13 -4.07 -3.31
C GLU A 14 -8.11 -4.78 -1.96
N PRO A 15 -6.92 -5.13 -1.42
CA PRO A 15 -6.81 -5.54 -0.03
C PRO A 15 -7.00 -4.33 0.90
N LEU A 16 -7.75 -4.52 1.99
CA LEU A 16 -7.92 -3.50 3.02
C LEU A 16 -6.67 -3.36 3.88
N ARG A 17 -6.38 -2.14 4.34
CA ARG A 17 -5.24 -1.88 5.22
C ARG A 17 -5.59 -2.26 6.66
N TRP A 18 -4.60 -2.79 7.39
CA TRP A 18 -4.70 -3.12 8.79
C TRP A 18 -3.68 -2.34 9.60
N GLU A 19 -4.12 -1.62 10.63
CA GLU A 19 -3.26 -0.86 11.51
C GLU A 19 -3.80 -0.91 12.94
N ALA A 20 -2.98 -1.37 13.90
CA ALA A 20 -3.30 -1.35 15.34
C ALA A 20 -4.69 -1.93 15.71
N GLY A 21 -5.07 -3.07 15.12
CA GLY A 21 -6.37 -3.72 15.39
C GLY A 21 -7.55 -3.11 14.63
N LYS A 22 -7.29 -2.21 13.67
CA LYS A 22 -8.31 -1.57 12.82
C LYS A 22 -8.15 -1.98 11.37
N MET A 23 -9.25 -2.29 10.71
CA MET A 23 -9.34 -2.27 9.24
C MET A 23 -9.69 -0.87 8.77
N ARG A 24 -8.99 -0.39 7.75
CA ARG A 24 -9.23 0.92 7.16
C ARG A 24 -9.49 0.80 5.66
N MET A 25 -10.64 1.32 5.23
CA MET A 25 -11.02 1.48 3.83
C MET A 25 -11.02 2.97 3.48
N VAL A 26 -10.43 3.33 2.34
CA VAL A 26 -10.40 4.70 1.84
C VAL A 26 -10.94 4.69 0.42
N PHE A 27 -12.04 5.39 0.18
CA PHE A 27 -12.60 5.59 -1.15
C PHE A 27 -12.43 7.05 -1.57
N PRO A 28 -11.59 7.34 -2.58
CA PRO A 28 -11.37 8.69 -3.04
C PRO A 28 -12.61 9.23 -3.77
N MET A 29 -13.08 10.42 -3.37
CA MET A 29 -14.28 11.02 -3.97
C MET A 29 -14.00 12.30 -4.76
N VAL A 30 -12.84 12.93 -4.54
CA VAL A 30 -12.48 14.19 -5.18
C VAL A 30 -11.04 14.15 -5.67
N THR A 31 -10.77 14.77 -6.82
CA THR A 31 -9.40 15.05 -7.26
C THR A 31 -9.12 16.53 -7.01
N GLY A 32 -8.25 16.83 -6.04
CA GLY A 32 -7.86 18.21 -5.74
C GLY A 32 -6.95 18.83 -6.82
N PRO A 33 -6.91 20.18 -6.92
CA PRO A 33 -5.94 20.89 -7.75
C PRO A 33 -4.51 20.48 -7.44
N ARG A 34 -3.73 20.23 -8.50
CA ARG A 34 -2.32 19.85 -8.40
C ARG A 34 -1.46 21.03 -8.79
N TYR A 35 -0.33 21.20 -8.11
CA TYR A 35 0.71 22.11 -8.57
C TYR A 35 1.32 21.56 -9.85
N ILE A 36 1.43 22.41 -10.87
CA ILE A 36 2.02 22.08 -12.17
C ILE A 36 3.34 22.85 -12.30
N PRO A 37 4.50 22.20 -12.14
CA PRO A 37 5.80 22.84 -12.35
C PRO A 37 6.06 23.09 -13.84
N GLY A 38 7.05 23.94 -14.12
CA GLY A 38 7.53 24.24 -15.47
C GLY A 38 7.58 25.74 -15.75
N THR A 39 8.51 26.15 -16.60
CA THR A 39 8.74 27.56 -16.94
C THR A 39 8.30 27.92 -18.35
N GLN A 40 8.04 26.91 -19.19
CA GLN A 40 7.66 27.09 -20.58
C GLN A 40 6.34 26.37 -20.86
N ALA A 41 5.38 27.10 -21.41
CA ALA A 41 4.13 26.52 -21.90
C ALA A 41 4.36 25.84 -23.26
N LEU A 42 3.93 24.58 -23.38
CA LEU A 42 4.00 23.77 -24.60
C LEU A 42 2.67 23.73 -25.35
N GLY A 43 1.54 23.98 -24.68
CA GLY A 43 0.22 23.93 -25.30
C GLY A 43 -0.93 23.77 -24.30
N HIS A 44 -2.10 23.41 -24.81
CA HIS A 44 -3.31 23.13 -24.03
C HIS A 44 -4.17 22.10 -24.79
N ALA A 45 -3.75 20.84 -24.76
CA ALA A 45 -4.40 19.78 -25.53
C ALA A 45 -5.60 19.12 -24.81
N GLY A 46 -5.77 19.40 -23.51
CA GLY A 46 -6.83 18.87 -22.65
C GLY A 46 -7.90 19.91 -22.28
N THR A 47 -8.76 19.56 -21.33
CA THR A 47 -9.89 20.39 -20.90
C THR A 47 -9.72 21.01 -19.51
N GLY A 48 -8.51 20.91 -18.97
CA GLY A 48 -8.15 21.33 -17.63
C GLY A 48 -7.81 22.81 -17.51
N TRP A 49 -7.61 23.29 -16.29
CA TRP A 49 -7.33 24.71 -16.01
C TRP A 49 -5.87 25.11 -16.29
N SER A 50 -4.94 24.16 -16.32
CA SER A 50 -3.50 24.45 -16.50
C SER A 50 -3.04 24.25 -17.94
N LEU A 51 -2.02 25.00 -18.37
CA LEU A 51 -1.30 24.79 -19.64
C LEU A 51 -0.34 23.60 -19.51
N ASP A 52 -0.14 22.88 -20.60
CA ASP A 52 0.92 21.87 -20.71
C ASP A 52 2.29 22.55 -20.59
N THR A 53 3.20 21.98 -19.81
CA THR A 53 4.52 22.57 -19.54
C THR A 53 5.66 21.63 -19.93
N ASN A 54 6.88 22.15 -19.95
CA ASN A 54 8.10 21.35 -20.15
C ASN A 54 8.37 20.33 -19.03
N SER A 55 7.74 20.47 -17.86
CA SER A 55 7.85 19.48 -16.76
C SER A 55 6.64 18.56 -16.67
N VAL A 56 5.48 18.99 -17.16
CA VAL A 56 4.23 18.23 -17.17
C VAL A 56 3.54 18.44 -18.53
N SER A 57 3.90 17.61 -19.50
CA SER A 57 3.48 17.76 -20.90
C SER A 57 2.00 17.49 -21.16
N ASP A 58 1.28 16.94 -20.18
CA ASP A 58 -0.15 16.64 -20.24
C ASP A 58 -0.95 17.32 -19.13
N ALA A 59 -0.41 18.40 -18.54
CA ALA A 59 -1.03 19.12 -17.43
C ALA A 59 -2.50 19.48 -17.70
N SER A 60 -2.82 19.93 -18.90
CA SER A 60 -4.18 20.28 -19.33
C SER A 60 -5.15 19.10 -19.34
N ARG A 61 -4.67 17.84 -19.31
CA ARG A 61 -5.51 16.63 -19.25
C ARG A 61 -5.73 16.12 -17.82
N ILE A 62 -4.81 16.43 -16.92
CA ILE A 62 -4.83 15.93 -15.53
C ILE A 62 -5.25 16.99 -14.50
N THR A 63 -5.62 18.19 -14.95
CA THR A 63 -6.04 19.33 -14.11
C THR A 63 -7.51 19.70 -14.35
N PRO A 64 -8.48 18.84 -14.00
CA PRO A 64 -9.89 19.13 -14.26
C PRO A 64 -10.29 20.48 -13.66
N LEU A 65 -11.20 21.20 -14.35
CA LEU A 65 -11.74 22.46 -13.84
C LEU A 65 -12.32 22.25 -12.44
N VAL A 66 -12.21 23.27 -11.59
CA VAL A 66 -12.75 23.24 -10.23
C VAL A 66 -13.91 24.20 -10.12
N ARG A 67 -14.99 23.71 -9.53
CA ARG A 67 -16.22 24.48 -9.31
C ARG A 67 -16.05 25.45 -8.14
N ASN A 68 -16.72 26.60 -8.21
CA ASN A 68 -16.82 27.52 -7.10
C ASN A 68 -17.55 26.85 -5.92
N PRO A 69 -16.97 26.78 -4.71
CA PRO A 69 -17.59 26.19 -3.52
C PRO A 69 -18.97 26.75 -3.15
N GLU A 70 -19.29 27.98 -3.56
CA GLU A 70 -20.60 28.61 -3.33
C GLU A 70 -21.70 28.06 -4.23
N SER A 71 -21.34 27.25 -5.23
CA SER A 71 -22.27 26.65 -6.20
C SER A 71 -22.34 25.14 -6.03
N ARG A 72 -23.54 24.55 -6.21
CA ARG A 72 -23.73 23.10 -6.20
C ARG A 72 -23.72 22.54 -7.61
N SER A 73 -22.98 21.46 -7.80
CA SER A 73 -22.88 20.77 -9.09
C SER A 73 -24.14 20.05 -9.53
N GLY A 74 -25.00 19.66 -8.58
CA GLY A 74 -26.08 18.71 -8.80
C GLY A 74 -25.61 17.26 -8.97
N HIS A 75 -24.31 16.99 -8.89
CA HIS A 75 -23.73 15.65 -8.92
C HIS A 75 -23.61 15.12 -7.49
N ASP A 76 -24.66 14.44 -7.04
CA ASP A 76 -24.66 13.78 -5.73
C ASP A 76 -24.00 12.40 -5.81
N ILE A 77 -23.26 12.05 -4.76
CA ILE A 77 -22.74 10.69 -4.56
C ILE A 77 -23.61 9.90 -3.59
N SER A 78 -23.84 8.63 -3.91
CA SER A 78 -24.27 7.62 -2.95
C SER A 78 -23.12 6.63 -2.77
N LEU A 79 -22.91 6.19 -1.54
CA LEU A 79 -21.94 5.16 -1.21
C LEU A 79 -22.58 4.22 -0.21
N SER A 80 -22.48 2.93 -0.52
CA SER A 80 -22.87 1.84 0.35
C SER A 80 -21.73 0.83 0.47
N VAL A 81 -21.58 0.25 1.65
CA VAL A 81 -20.57 -0.76 1.96
C VAL A 81 -21.25 -1.93 2.68
N ASP A 82 -21.19 -3.10 2.05
CA ASP A 82 -21.55 -4.37 2.70
C ASP A 82 -20.30 -4.96 3.35
N LEU A 83 -20.30 -5.02 4.67
CA LEU A 83 -19.17 -5.49 5.47
C LEU A 83 -19.45 -6.89 6.02
N GLU A 84 -18.47 -7.78 5.83
CA GLU A 84 -18.38 -9.08 6.48
C GLU A 84 -16.96 -9.28 6.97
N THR A 85 -16.76 -9.12 8.28
CA THR A 85 -15.44 -9.06 8.91
C THR A 85 -15.00 -10.38 9.52
N GLY A 86 -15.88 -11.38 9.58
CA GLY A 86 -15.58 -12.68 10.20
C GLY A 86 -15.56 -12.66 11.74
N PHE A 87 -15.57 -11.48 12.35
CA PHE A 87 -15.72 -11.23 13.78
C PHE A 87 -16.74 -10.12 14.02
N GLU A 88 -17.35 -10.08 15.20
CA GLU A 88 -18.20 -8.96 15.62
C GLU A 88 -17.33 -7.72 15.91
N PRO A 89 -17.47 -6.61 15.16
CA PRO A 89 -16.66 -5.42 15.37
C PRO A 89 -16.97 -4.72 16.69
N ALA A 90 -15.96 -4.13 17.35
CA ALA A 90 -16.20 -3.28 18.52
C ALA A 90 -16.77 -1.91 18.14
N SER A 91 -16.37 -1.37 17.00
CA SER A 91 -16.95 -0.16 16.44
C SER A 91 -16.77 -0.13 14.92
N ILE A 92 -17.70 0.55 14.25
CA ILE A 92 -17.64 0.91 12.84
C ILE A 92 -17.87 2.41 12.78
N THR A 93 -16.86 3.16 12.34
CA THR A 93 -16.91 4.62 12.33
C THR A 93 -16.37 5.16 11.01
N SER A 94 -16.85 6.32 10.57
CA SER A 94 -16.19 7.08 9.53
C SER A 94 -15.61 8.35 10.12
N ILE A 95 -14.33 8.61 9.82
CA ILE A 95 -13.65 9.83 10.28
C ILE A 95 -13.95 11.03 9.37
N SER A 96 -14.49 10.78 8.18
CA SER A 96 -14.71 11.84 7.19
C SER A 96 -16.18 12.13 6.89
N HIS A 97 -17.10 11.17 7.08
CA HIS A 97 -18.52 11.32 6.73
C HIS A 97 -19.44 10.83 7.85
N THR A 98 -20.64 11.39 7.94
CA THR A 98 -21.69 10.82 8.78
C THR A 98 -22.28 9.59 8.08
N ILE A 99 -22.40 8.47 8.80
CA ILE A 99 -22.88 7.20 8.26
C ILE A 99 -24.10 6.68 8.99
N LYS A 100 -24.91 5.89 8.30
CA LYS A 100 -25.96 5.05 8.88
C LYS A 100 -25.53 3.59 8.75
N ILE A 101 -25.76 2.80 9.81
CA ILE A 101 -25.38 1.39 9.85
C ILE A 101 -26.63 0.56 10.10
N GLN A 102 -26.89 -0.39 9.21
CA GLN A 102 -27.96 -1.37 9.35
C GLN A 102 -27.33 -2.75 9.62
N HIS A 103 -27.81 -3.41 10.67
CA HIS A 103 -27.34 -4.73 11.05
C HIS A 103 -28.11 -5.79 10.26
N LEU A 104 -27.41 -6.63 9.49
CA LEU A 104 -27.99 -7.69 8.69
C LEU A 104 -27.75 -9.08 9.34
N PRO A 105 -28.53 -10.11 8.97
CA PRO A 105 -28.27 -11.49 9.39
C PRO A 105 -26.85 -11.96 9.03
N ASN A 106 -26.35 -12.97 9.77
CA ASN A 106 -25.02 -13.57 9.60
C ASN A 106 -23.84 -12.62 9.84
N ARG A 107 -23.96 -11.70 10.81
CA ARG A 107 -22.90 -10.74 11.19
C ARG A 107 -22.50 -9.78 10.06
N ARG A 108 -23.38 -9.58 9.08
CA ARG A 108 -23.17 -8.60 8.01
C ARG A 108 -23.64 -7.23 8.46
N GLN A 109 -22.96 -6.19 7.99
CA GLN A 109 -23.29 -4.80 8.30
C GLN A 109 -23.41 -4.03 6.99
N HIS A 110 -24.48 -3.28 6.83
CA HIS A 110 -24.68 -2.41 5.68
C HIS A 110 -24.47 -0.96 6.11
N VAL A 111 -23.45 -0.32 5.56
CA VAL A 111 -23.08 1.06 5.87
C VAL A 111 -23.43 1.95 4.69
N GLU A 112 -24.14 3.04 4.93
CA GLU A 112 -24.46 4.03 3.91
C GLU A 112 -24.14 5.44 4.40
N LEU A 113 -23.95 6.37 3.47
CA LEU A 113 -23.86 7.79 3.80
C LEU A 113 -25.18 8.31 4.40
N ALA A 114 -25.09 9.09 5.47
CA ALA A 114 -26.25 9.76 6.03
C ALA A 114 -26.75 10.88 5.09
N THR A 115 -28.05 11.18 5.15
CA THR A 115 -28.70 12.23 4.37
C THR A 115 -27.98 13.57 4.50
N GLY A 116 -27.70 14.23 3.37
CA GLY A 116 -26.95 15.49 3.31
C GLY A 116 -25.43 15.33 3.16
N THR A 117 -24.90 14.12 3.26
CA THR A 117 -23.47 13.82 3.08
C THR A 117 -23.14 13.36 1.65
N THR A 118 -23.71 14.02 0.64
CA THR A 118 -23.66 13.58 -0.77
C THR A 118 -22.74 14.42 -1.65
N ILE A 119 -22.02 15.38 -1.07
CA ILE A 119 -21.08 16.22 -1.81
C ILE A 119 -19.72 15.50 -1.87
N PRO A 120 -19.21 15.12 -3.04
CA PRO A 120 -17.95 14.41 -3.19
C PRO A 120 -16.77 15.39 -3.16
N ASN A 121 -16.52 16.04 -2.02
CA ASN A 121 -15.44 17.01 -1.85
C ASN A 121 -14.34 16.56 -0.87
N LYS A 122 -14.37 15.32 -0.40
CA LYS A 122 -13.34 14.72 0.46
C LYS A 122 -13.47 13.20 0.41
N ASP A 123 -12.39 12.50 0.70
CA ASP A 123 -12.37 11.04 0.64
C ASP A 123 -13.24 10.43 1.75
N PHE A 124 -13.93 9.34 1.42
CA PHE A 124 -14.64 8.53 2.39
C PHE A 124 -13.66 7.59 3.09
N VAL A 125 -13.58 7.66 4.41
CA VAL A 125 -12.70 6.83 5.22
C VAL A 125 -13.56 6.09 6.24
N LEU A 126 -13.51 4.77 6.18
CA LEU A 126 -14.22 3.87 7.09
C LEU A 126 -13.19 3.09 7.92
N GLU A 127 -13.38 3.12 9.24
CA GLU A 127 -12.59 2.36 10.20
C GLU A 127 -13.47 1.31 10.89
N VAL A 128 -12.98 0.08 10.92
CA VAL A 128 -13.62 -1.04 11.61
C VAL A 128 -12.67 -1.58 12.67
N GLN A 129 -13.04 -1.40 13.94
CA GLN A 129 -12.22 -1.79 15.09
C GLN A 129 -12.50 -3.24 15.49
N GLN A 130 -11.46 -4.06 15.57
CA GLN A 130 -11.57 -5.39 16.18
C GLN A 130 -11.78 -5.25 17.70
N PRO A 131 -12.67 -6.05 18.30
CA PRO A 131 -12.87 -6.05 19.75
C PRO A 131 -11.62 -6.51 20.49
N LYS A 132 -11.49 -6.01 21.73
CA LYS A 132 -10.38 -6.40 22.60
C LYS A 132 -10.34 -7.91 22.77
N SER A 133 -9.24 -8.54 22.36
CA SER A 133 -9.03 -9.98 22.46
C SER A 133 -7.57 -10.29 22.73
N ALA A 134 -7.33 -11.21 23.66
CA ALA A 134 -6.01 -11.76 23.96
C ALA A 134 -5.64 -12.93 23.03
N GLU A 135 -6.63 -13.49 22.33
CA GLU A 135 -6.44 -14.60 21.40
C GLU A 135 -6.59 -14.12 19.95
N PRO A 136 -5.88 -14.76 19.00
CA PRO A 136 -6.12 -14.57 17.57
C PRO A 136 -7.55 -14.98 17.19
N LYS A 137 -8.08 -14.37 16.13
CA LYS A 137 -9.38 -14.77 15.55
C LYS A 137 -9.20 -15.22 14.13
N ALA A 138 -9.72 -16.40 13.78
CA ALA A 138 -9.74 -16.88 12.40
C ALA A 138 -11.14 -16.80 11.81
N ALA A 139 -11.24 -16.43 10.54
CA ALA A 139 -12.47 -16.40 9.77
C ALA A 139 -12.24 -16.97 8.37
N LEU A 140 -13.15 -17.83 7.95
CA LEU A 140 -13.16 -18.41 6.60
C LEU A 140 -14.26 -17.75 5.77
N PHE A 141 -13.87 -17.18 4.64
CA PHE A 141 -14.76 -16.63 3.64
C PHE A 141 -14.72 -17.51 2.40
N LEU A 142 -15.89 -17.82 1.86
CA LEU A 142 -16.05 -18.73 0.72
C LEU A 142 -16.70 -18.01 -0.44
N SER A 143 -16.25 -18.29 -1.66
CA SER A 143 -16.79 -17.75 -2.89
C SER A 143 -17.02 -18.90 -3.88
N PRO A 144 -18.22 -19.52 -3.85
CA PRO A 144 -18.56 -20.61 -4.75
C PRO A 144 -18.59 -20.13 -6.21
N GLY A 145 -17.93 -20.85 -7.12
CA GLY A 145 -18.00 -20.55 -8.54
C GLY A 145 -19.42 -20.79 -9.10
N SER A 146 -19.81 -20.01 -10.11
CA SER A 146 -21.15 -20.08 -10.71
C SER A 146 -21.45 -21.43 -11.35
N ASP A 147 -20.45 -22.07 -12.01
CA ASP A 147 -20.71 -23.19 -12.94
C ASP A 147 -19.81 -24.41 -12.75
N SER A 148 -18.69 -24.31 -12.01
CA SER A 148 -17.66 -25.36 -11.98
C SER A 148 -17.70 -26.29 -10.77
N GLY A 149 -18.54 -26.00 -9.76
CA GLY A 149 -18.50 -26.70 -8.47
C GLY A 149 -17.26 -26.41 -7.61
N GLU A 150 -16.31 -25.63 -8.14
CA GLU A 150 -15.13 -25.17 -7.43
C GLU A 150 -15.49 -23.98 -6.52
N THR A 151 -14.82 -23.85 -5.38
CA THR A 151 -15.02 -22.74 -4.45
C THR A 151 -13.69 -22.09 -4.13
N SER A 152 -13.55 -20.78 -4.36
CA SER A 152 -12.40 -20.01 -3.87
C SER A 152 -12.63 -19.65 -2.40
N PHE A 153 -11.56 -19.62 -1.61
CA PHE A 153 -11.64 -19.23 -0.20
C PHE A 153 -10.58 -18.20 0.18
N LEU A 154 -10.89 -17.42 1.20
CA LEU A 154 -9.97 -16.61 1.98
C LEU A 154 -10.07 -17.05 3.44
N LEU A 155 -8.99 -17.56 4.01
CA LEU A 155 -8.84 -17.72 5.45
C LEU A 155 -8.06 -16.52 5.98
N ALA A 156 -8.72 -15.68 6.77
CA ALA A 156 -8.11 -14.55 7.44
C ALA A 156 -7.90 -14.88 8.92
N THR A 157 -6.68 -14.73 9.41
CA THR A 157 -6.38 -14.82 10.85
C THR A 157 -5.95 -13.45 11.34
N TYR A 158 -6.74 -12.87 12.24
CA TYR A 158 -6.53 -11.57 12.84
C TYR A 158 -5.72 -11.72 14.13
N PRO A 159 -4.74 -10.83 14.37
CA PRO A 159 -3.97 -10.85 15.60
C PRO A 159 -4.85 -10.51 16.83
N PRO A 160 -4.40 -10.85 18.04
CA PRO A 160 -4.97 -10.31 19.27
C PRO A 160 -4.76 -8.80 19.26
N THR A 161 -5.65 -8.08 19.93
CA THR A 161 -5.55 -6.62 20.08
C THR A 161 -4.98 -6.23 21.44
N VAL A 162 -4.82 -7.20 22.34
CA VAL A 162 -4.14 -7.03 23.62
C VAL A 162 -2.69 -7.47 23.43
N GLN A 163 -1.74 -6.58 23.72
CA GLN A 163 -0.33 -6.94 23.63
C GLN A 163 0.00 -8.05 24.64
N PRO A 164 0.74 -9.10 24.23
CA PRO A 164 1.24 -10.09 25.16
C PRO A 164 2.07 -9.40 26.26
N THR A 165 1.86 -9.77 27.51
CA THR A 165 2.56 -9.16 28.66
C THR A 165 4.03 -9.58 28.72
N GLU A 166 4.38 -10.72 28.09
CA GLU A 166 5.75 -11.24 28.00
C GLU A 166 6.14 -11.43 26.54
N ARG A 167 7.30 -10.88 26.15
CA ARG A 167 7.95 -11.11 24.86
C ARG A 167 8.89 -12.31 25.04
N MET A 168 8.81 -13.32 24.19
CA MET A 168 9.81 -14.38 24.18
C MET A 168 11.21 -13.80 23.88
N PRO A 169 12.27 -14.26 24.56
CA PRO A 169 13.63 -13.89 24.21
C PRO A 169 13.92 -14.18 22.74
N VAL A 170 14.56 -13.24 22.06
CA VAL A 170 14.91 -13.39 20.64
C VAL A 170 16.42 -13.47 20.45
N GLU A 171 16.82 -14.13 19.37
CA GLU A 171 18.19 -14.09 18.87
C GLU A 171 18.21 -13.29 17.56
N MET A 172 18.80 -12.10 17.60
CA MET A 172 18.82 -11.14 16.48
C MET A 172 20.18 -11.18 15.77
N LEU A 173 20.21 -11.73 14.56
CA LEU A 173 21.40 -11.77 13.72
C LEU A 173 21.31 -10.67 12.67
N TYR A 174 22.14 -9.64 12.81
CA TYR A 174 22.23 -8.55 11.85
C TYR A 174 23.24 -8.89 10.78
N MET A 175 22.81 -8.91 9.53
CA MET A 175 23.64 -9.11 8.36
C MET A 175 23.69 -7.80 7.58
N ILE A 176 24.85 -7.13 7.58
CA ILE A 176 25.01 -5.81 6.97
C ILE A 176 25.92 -5.88 5.74
N ASP A 177 25.41 -5.38 4.62
CA ASP A 177 26.15 -5.20 3.39
C ASP A 177 27.13 -4.02 3.54
N VAL A 178 28.41 -4.30 3.28
CA VAL A 178 29.48 -3.29 3.24
C VAL A 178 30.20 -3.32 1.90
N SER A 179 29.52 -3.71 0.82
CA SER A 179 30.06 -3.70 -0.54
C SER A 179 30.29 -2.28 -1.07
N GLY A 180 30.97 -2.16 -2.22
CA GLY A 180 31.27 -0.86 -2.82
C GLY A 180 30.04 -0.01 -3.16
N SER A 181 28.89 -0.61 -3.49
CA SER A 181 27.64 0.11 -3.79
C SER A 181 27.05 0.81 -2.55
N MET A 182 27.39 0.32 -1.36
CA MET A 182 27.01 0.93 -0.08
C MET A 182 27.81 2.21 0.25
N THR A 183 28.79 2.61 -0.57
CA THR A 183 29.61 3.80 -0.29
C THR A 183 28.77 5.09 -0.21
N GLY A 184 29.17 6.01 0.67
CA GLY A 184 28.49 7.30 0.85
C GLY A 184 27.29 7.20 1.78
N THR A 185 26.14 7.72 1.36
CA THR A 185 24.96 7.82 2.23
C THR A 185 24.37 6.47 2.60
N SER A 186 24.51 5.44 1.76
CA SER A 186 23.95 4.11 2.02
C SER A 186 24.57 3.44 3.26
N ILE A 187 25.90 3.45 3.42
CA ILE A 187 26.57 2.90 4.61
C ILE A 187 26.29 3.73 5.86
N GLU A 188 26.11 5.05 5.72
CA GLU A 188 25.64 5.90 6.83
C GLU A 188 24.23 5.50 7.28
N GLN A 189 23.29 5.34 6.34
CA GLN A 189 21.93 4.90 6.61
C GLN A 189 21.90 3.49 7.23
N ALA A 190 22.70 2.56 6.72
CA ALA A 190 22.78 1.20 7.24
C ALA A 190 23.35 1.15 8.67
N ARG A 191 24.40 1.94 8.96
CA ARG A 191 24.95 2.07 10.32
C ARG A 191 23.92 2.65 11.28
N GLU A 192 23.25 3.74 10.91
CA GLU A 192 22.22 4.36 11.76
C GLU A 192 21.03 3.42 11.99
N ALA A 193 20.57 2.71 10.96
CA ALA A 193 19.51 1.70 11.09
C ALA A 193 19.94 0.57 12.03
N LEU A 194 21.18 0.09 11.91
CA LEU A 194 21.72 -0.95 12.78
C LEU A 194 21.91 -0.47 14.23
N LEU A 195 22.34 0.77 14.44
CA LEU A 195 22.45 1.38 15.78
C LEU A 195 21.07 1.46 16.46
N GLN A 196 20.05 1.90 15.74
CA GLN A 196 18.68 1.93 16.25
C GLN A 196 18.13 0.51 16.52
N ALA A 197 18.51 -0.45 15.69
CA ALA A 197 18.19 -1.85 15.94
C ALA A 197 18.79 -2.38 17.25
N LEU A 198 20.03 -2.02 17.56
CA LEU A 198 20.68 -2.39 18.83
C LEU A 198 20.00 -1.73 20.05
N ASP A 199 19.40 -0.55 19.90
CA ASP A 199 18.62 0.12 20.97
C ASP A 199 17.33 -0.62 21.35
N ARG A 200 16.82 -1.51 20.48
CA ARG A 200 15.58 -2.28 20.71
C ARG A 200 15.79 -3.58 21.46
N LEU A 201 17.04 -4.02 21.62
CA LEU A 201 17.37 -5.27 22.30
C LEU A 201 17.11 -5.17 23.80
N ARG A 202 16.50 -6.20 24.37
CA ARG A 202 16.31 -6.35 25.82
C ARG A 202 17.46 -7.17 26.41
N PRO A 203 17.78 -7.04 27.71
CA PRO A 203 18.82 -7.85 28.34
C PRO A 203 18.61 -9.37 28.26
N SER A 204 17.37 -9.82 28.03
CA SER A 204 17.02 -11.22 27.78
C SER A 204 17.42 -11.72 26.38
N ASP A 205 17.60 -10.81 25.43
CA ASP A 205 17.86 -11.11 24.02
C ASP A 205 19.33 -11.42 23.77
N ARG A 206 19.59 -12.12 22.66
CA ARG A 206 20.94 -12.33 22.11
C ARG A 206 21.06 -11.66 20.76
N PHE A 207 22.28 -11.28 20.40
CA PHE A 207 22.53 -10.68 19.11
C PHE A 207 23.87 -11.06 18.51
N GLY A 208 23.95 -11.04 17.18
CA GLY A 208 25.18 -11.17 16.40
C GLY A 208 25.19 -10.14 15.29
N ILE A 209 26.37 -9.70 14.88
CA ILE A 209 26.55 -8.80 13.73
C ILE A 209 27.54 -9.45 12.78
N LEU A 210 27.13 -9.63 11.54
CA LEU A 210 27.94 -10.12 10.44
C LEU A 210 27.94 -9.07 9.34
N ARG A 211 29.13 -8.61 8.95
CA ARG A 211 29.30 -7.79 7.74
C ARG A 211 29.64 -8.69 6.55
N PHE A 212 29.18 -8.34 5.36
CA PHE A 212 29.57 -9.04 4.14
C PHE A 212 29.90 -8.06 3.01
N SER A 213 30.87 -8.44 2.18
CA SER A 213 31.20 -7.84 0.89
C SER A 213 31.75 -8.95 -0.01
N SER A 214 33.02 -8.94 -0.45
CA SER A 214 33.64 -10.08 -1.17
C SER A 214 33.80 -11.35 -0.30
N GLY A 215 33.64 -11.21 1.01
CA GLY A 215 33.58 -12.28 1.99
C GLY A 215 32.83 -11.77 3.21
N TYR A 216 32.88 -12.48 4.34
CA TYR A 216 32.19 -12.04 5.54
C TYR A 216 33.08 -12.04 6.78
N GLY A 217 32.68 -11.21 7.76
CA GLY A 217 33.32 -11.13 9.07
C GLY A 217 32.28 -10.90 10.15
N GLU A 218 32.51 -11.50 11.31
CA GLU A 218 31.60 -11.41 12.45
C GLU A 218 32.17 -10.52 13.54
N PHE A 219 31.31 -9.77 14.22
CA PHE A 219 31.66 -9.03 15.43
C PHE A 219 32.12 -9.97 16.56
N ALA A 220 31.45 -11.13 16.68
CA ALA A 220 31.79 -12.18 17.62
C ALA A 220 31.50 -13.55 17.00
N PRO A 221 32.23 -14.63 17.39
CA PRO A 221 32.01 -15.97 16.83
C PRO A 221 30.61 -16.53 17.09
N GLU A 222 30.02 -16.18 18.23
CA GLU A 222 28.70 -16.63 18.67
C GLU A 222 27.81 -15.45 19.09
N PRO A 223 26.47 -15.56 18.95
CA PRO A 223 25.55 -14.53 19.42
C PRO A 223 25.69 -14.24 20.92
N LEU A 224 25.93 -12.97 21.25
CA LEU A 224 26.19 -12.51 22.62
C LEU A 224 24.91 -12.04 23.31
N PRO A 225 24.80 -12.17 24.64
CA PRO A 225 23.70 -11.55 25.38
C PRO A 225 23.76 -10.02 25.25
N ALA A 226 22.60 -9.38 25.15
CA ALA A 226 22.44 -7.93 25.01
C ALA A 226 22.69 -7.16 26.34
N THR A 227 23.83 -7.42 26.97
CA THR A 227 24.32 -6.66 28.13
C THR A 227 24.82 -5.28 27.69
N SER A 228 24.80 -4.30 28.59
CA SER A 228 25.30 -2.95 28.30
C SER A 228 26.75 -2.92 27.76
N GLU A 229 27.62 -3.81 28.24
CA GLU A 229 29.02 -3.93 27.78
C GLU A 229 29.09 -4.43 26.33
N ASN A 230 28.46 -5.56 26.03
CA ASN A 230 28.41 -6.11 24.67
C ASN A 230 27.76 -5.13 23.67
N LEU A 231 26.70 -4.44 24.08
CA LEU A 231 26.04 -3.43 23.25
C LEU A 231 26.94 -2.22 22.99
N ALA A 232 27.74 -1.79 23.97
CA ALA A 232 28.69 -0.70 23.78
C ALA A 232 29.80 -1.10 22.78
N ALA A 233 30.37 -2.29 22.92
CA ALA A 233 31.36 -2.81 21.98
C ALA A 233 30.79 -3.00 20.57
N ALA A 234 29.55 -3.48 20.45
CA ALA A 234 28.87 -3.63 19.18
C ALA A 234 28.61 -2.28 18.48
N ARG A 235 28.22 -1.25 19.23
CA ARG A 235 28.04 0.11 18.67
C ARG A 235 29.36 0.67 18.15
N ASP A 236 30.45 0.43 18.85
CA ASP A 236 31.77 0.85 18.41
C ASP A 236 32.17 0.13 17.12
N TYR A 237 31.96 -1.19 17.05
CA TYR A 237 32.15 -1.97 15.83
C TYR A 237 31.34 -1.43 14.64
N VAL A 238 30.05 -1.13 14.85
CA VAL A 238 29.17 -0.62 13.79
C VAL A 238 29.62 0.75 13.28
N LYS A 239 30.08 1.65 14.15
CA LYS A 239 30.56 2.97 13.75
C LYS A 239 31.75 2.90 12.79
N HIS A 240 32.61 1.90 12.96
CA HIS A 240 33.81 1.68 12.15
C HIS A 240 33.58 0.78 10.91
N LEU A 241 32.32 0.46 10.56
CA LEU A 241 32.03 -0.23 9.30
C LEU A 241 32.31 0.70 8.11
N GLU A 242 33.11 0.20 7.18
CA GLU A 242 33.49 0.89 5.94
C GLU A 242 33.04 0.06 4.74
N ALA A 243 32.51 0.75 3.72
CA ALA A 243 32.07 0.15 2.48
C ALA A 243 33.26 -0.11 1.54
N GLY A 244 33.29 -1.28 0.90
CA GLY A 244 34.30 -1.69 -0.06
C GLY A 244 34.24 -3.17 -0.43
N GLY A 245 34.76 -3.50 -1.62
CA GLY A 245 34.75 -4.86 -2.16
C GLY A 245 33.50 -5.18 -2.99
N GLY A 246 33.33 -6.44 -3.34
CA GLY A 246 32.17 -6.98 -4.06
C GLY A 246 31.01 -7.35 -3.13
N THR A 247 30.05 -8.14 -3.62
CA THR A 247 28.80 -8.46 -2.92
C THR A 247 28.53 -9.96 -2.97
N GLU A 248 29.06 -10.71 -2.00
CA GLU A 248 28.93 -12.17 -1.85
C GLU A 248 28.01 -12.51 -0.67
N MET A 249 26.70 -12.33 -0.87
CA MET A 249 25.70 -12.51 0.19
C MET A 249 25.48 -13.98 0.56
N LEU A 250 25.43 -14.88 -0.42
CA LEU A 250 24.98 -16.26 -0.20
C LEU A 250 25.84 -17.02 0.83
N PRO A 251 27.19 -16.97 0.80
CA PRO A 251 28.01 -17.66 1.81
C PRO A 251 27.74 -17.15 3.23
N ALA A 252 27.59 -15.84 3.38
CA ALA A 252 27.29 -15.18 4.65
C ALA A 252 25.90 -15.57 5.19
N LEU A 253 24.90 -15.58 4.31
CA LEU A 253 23.53 -15.95 4.65
C LEU A 253 23.45 -17.43 5.07
N LEU A 254 24.09 -18.34 4.31
CA LEU A 254 24.18 -19.75 4.64
C LEU A 254 24.86 -19.98 6.00
N HIS A 255 25.93 -19.23 6.28
CA HIS A 255 26.63 -19.29 7.56
C HIS A 255 25.69 -18.95 8.73
N LEU A 256 24.94 -17.84 8.64
CA LEU A 256 23.99 -17.46 9.70
C LEU A 256 22.84 -18.46 9.85
N MET A 257 22.28 -18.95 8.74
CA MET A 257 21.17 -19.92 8.78
C MET A 257 21.60 -21.25 9.41
N ARG A 258 22.84 -21.70 9.16
CA ARG A 258 23.38 -22.98 9.64
C ARG A 258 23.99 -22.93 11.04
N LYS A 259 24.16 -21.75 11.64
CA LYS A 259 24.63 -21.65 13.03
C LYS A 259 23.69 -22.45 13.95
N PRO A 260 24.19 -23.14 14.98
CA PRO A 260 23.33 -23.79 15.97
C PRO A 260 22.36 -22.77 16.61
N GLN A 261 21.08 -23.10 16.66
CA GLN A 261 20.07 -22.26 17.32
C GLN A 261 19.97 -22.64 18.80
N LEU A 262 20.00 -21.64 19.67
CA LEU A 262 19.80 -21.83 21.10
C LEU A 262 18.32 -22.14 21.39
N PRO A 263 18.01 -23.24 22.10
CA PRO A 263 16.65 -23.53 22.52
C PRO A 263 16.05 -22.38 23.34
N GLY A 264 14.78 -22.08 23.11
CA GLY A 264 14.06 -20.99 23.81
C GLY A 264 14.22 -19.61 23.20
N TYR A 265 14.97 -19.47 22.10
CA TYR A 265 15.10 -18.23 21.34
C TYR A 265 14.48 -18.35 19.95
N LEU A 266 13.68 -17.36 19.55
CA LEU A 266 13.27 -17.20 18.17
C LEU A 266 14.37 -16.47 17.40
N ARG A 267 14.92 -17.10 16.35
CA ARG A 267 15.97 -16.49 15.52
C ARG A 267 15.39 -15.57 14.47
N HIS A 268 15.83 -14.33 14.45
CA HIS A 268 15.54 -13.36 13.39
C HIS A 268 16.85 -12.92 12.75
N ILE A 269 16.92 -13.01 11.43
CA ILE A 269 17.99 -12.44 10.61
C ILE A 269 17.46 -11.13 10.03
N ILE A 270 18.17 -10.03 10.24
CA ILE A 270 17.88 -8.75 9.58
C ILE A 270 19.00 -8.47 8.60
N LEU A 271 18.66 -8.51 7.31
CA LEU A 271 19.56 -8.18 6.23
C LEU A 271 19.43 -6.70 5.87
N LEU A 272 20.52 -5.94 5.90
CA LEU A 272 20.60 -4.55 5.44
C LEU A 272 21.45 -4.51 4.17
N THR A 273 20.87 -4.12 3.04
CA THR A 273 21.54 -4.14 1.72
C THR A 273 20.86 -3.15 0.76
N ASP A 274 21.57 -2.68 -0.25
CA ASP A 274 21.01 -2.00 -1.42
C ASP A 274 20.58 -2.99 -2.53
N GLY A 275 20.93 -4.27 -2.40
CA GLY A 275 20.36 -5.37 -3.18
C GLY A 275 20.96 -5.58 -4.58
N ASP A 276 22.13 -5.03 -4.88
CA ASP A 276 22.83 -5.25 -6.15
C ASP A 276 23.46 -6.66 -6.22
N LEU A 277 22.63 -7.66 -6.51
CA LEU A 277 23.00 -9.08 -6.59
C LEU A 277 22.46 -9.77 -7.84
N GLY A 278 23.26 -10.69 -8.39
CA GLY A 278 22.91 -11.43 -9.62
C GLY A 278 22.48 -12.88 -9.43
N ASN A 279 22.62 -13.48 -8.24
CA ASN A 279 22.37 -14.91 -7.97
C ASN A 279 21.09 -15.16 -7.15
N GLU A 280 19.97 -14.57 -7.58
CA GLU A 280 18.68 -14.62 -6.87
C GLU A 280 18.17 -16.05 -6.63
N GLU A 281 18.29 -16.95 -7.62
CA GLU A 281 17.80 -18.34 -7.55
C GLU A 281 18.46 -19.15 -6.43
N GLU A 282 19.78 -19.04 -6.31
CA GLU A 282 20.55 -19.76 -5.30
C GLU A 282 20.19 -19.27 -3.90
N ILE A 283 19.98 -17.95 -3.75
CA ILE A 283 19.52 -17.34 -2.49
C ILE A 283 18.13 -17.85 -2.14
N PHE A 284 17.19 -17.86 -3.09
CA PHE A 284 15.84 -18.38 -2.83
C PHE A 284 15.85 -19.89 -2.55
N ALA A 285 16.71 -20.67 -3.20
CA ALA A 285 16.89 -22.09 -2.90
C ALA A 285 17.44 -22.31 -1.48
N ALA A 286 18.47 -21.54 -1.09
CA ALA A 286 19.05 -21.58 0.24
C ALA A 286 18.05 -21.18 1.34
N LEU A 287 17.30 -20.08 1.15
CA LEU A 287 16.22 -19.70 2.06
C LEU A 287 15.15 -20.79 2.17
N ARG A 288 14.91 -21.52 1.08
CA ARG A 288 13.93 -22.60 1.09
C ARG A 288 14.38 -23.82 1.89
N HIS A 289 15.67 -24.14 1.87
CA HIS A 289 16.21 -25.38 2.40
C HIS A 289 16.88 -25.21 3.77
N ASP A 290 17.61 -24.12 3.98
CA ASP A 290 18.54 -23.93 5.11
C ASP A 290 18.00 -23.00 6.20
N LEU A 291 16.98 -22.17 5.94
CA LEU A 291 16.49 -21.16 6.90
C LEU A 291 15.92 -21.78 8.20
N GLY A 292 15.38 -22.99 8.14
CA GLY A 292 14.79 -23.67 9.30
C GLY A 292 13.68 -22.84 9.96
N ASP A 293 13.79 -22.63 11.27
CA ASP A 293 12.88 -21.80 12.07
C ASP A 293 13.35 -20.35 12.20
N ALA A 294 14.37 -19.92 11.46
CA ALA A 294 14.73 -18.51 11.42
C ALA A 294 13.71 -17.71 10.59
N ARG A 295 13.59 -16.41 10.90
CA ARG A 295 12.84 -15.44 10.10
C ARG A 295 13.82 -14.47 9.47
N LEU A 296 13.68 -14.18 8.18
CA LEU A 296 14.53 -13.19 7.49
C LEU A 296 13.70 -11.93 7.17
N TYR A 297 14.17 -10.79 7.66
CA TYR A 297 13.67 -9.46 7.34
C TYR A 297 14.70 -8.74 6.49
N THR A 298 14.24 -7.92 5.55
CA THR A 298 15.13 -7.17 4.66
C THR A 298 14.90 -5.68 4.86
N VAL A 299 15.99 -4.95 5.05
CA VAL A 299 16.04 -3.49 5.04
C VAL A 299 16.75 -3.09 3.76
N ALA A 300 15.98 -2.66 2.77
CA ALA A 300 16.50 -2.10 1.53
C ALA A 300 16.99 -0.68 1.80
N ILE A 301 18.25 -0.39 1.50
CA ILE A 301 18.92 0.89 1.78
C ILE A 301 19.13 1.67 0.48
N GLY A 302 18.97 2.99 0.55
CA GLY A 302 19.30 3.91 -0.55
C GLY A 302 18.11 4.24 -1.46
N SER A 303 18.38 5.07 -2.46
CA SER A 303 17.35 5.67 -3.33
C SER A 303 16.89 4.75 -4.47
N ALA A 304 17.67 3.73 -4.83
CA ALA A 304 17.36 2.82 -5.94
C ALA A 304 17.75 1.35 -5.67
N PRO A 305 17.39 0.75 -4.51
CA PRO A 305 17.73 -0.64 -4.25
C PRO A 305 16.92 -1.61 -5.10
N ASN A 306 17.39 -2.86 -5.23
CA ASN A 306 16.59 -3.95 -5.81
C ASN A 306 15.47 -4.39 -4.85
N LEU A 307 14.39 -3.59 -4.82
CA LEU A 307 13.22 -3.83 -3.97
C LEU A 307 12.52 -5.16 -4.28
N PHE A 308 12.61 -5.65 -5.51
CA PHE A 308 12.04 -6.94 -5.89
C PHE A 308 12.75 -8.08 -5.16
N LEU A 309 14.08 -8.13 -5.24
CA LEU A 309 14.88 -9.14 -4.55
C LEU A 309 14.68 -9.06 -3.04
N ALA A 310 14.72 -7.86 -2.46
CA ALA A 310 14.50 -7.66 -1.03
C ALA A 310 13.11 -8.13 -0.59
N ALA A 311 12.04 -7.75 -1.32
CA ALA A 311 10.69 -8.22 -1.04
C ALA A 311 10.56 -9.75 -1.11
N LYS A 312 11.19 -10.38 -2.10
CA LYS A 312 11.17 -11.85 -2.25
C LYS A 312 11.95 -12.56 -1.16
N MET A 313 13.12 -12.06 -0.78
CA MET A 313 13.88 -12.61 0.35
C MET A 313 13.09 -12.52 1.65
N ALA A 314 12.44 -11.39 1.94
CA ALA A 314 11.55 -11.26 3.10
C ALA A 314 10.37 -12.23 3.03
N GLN A 315 9.75 -12.39 1.86
CA GLN A 315 8.64 -13.32 1.64
C GLN A 315 9.06 -14.78 1.90
N PHE A 316 10.14 -15.26 1.28
CA PHE A 316 10.69 -16.60 1.54
C PHE A 316 11.18 -16.75 2.99
N GLY A 317 11.64 -15.64 3.57
CA GLY A 317 12.08 -15.48 4.93
C GLY A 317 11.00 -15.50 6.01
N ARG A 318 9.71 -15.49 5.64
CA ARG A 318 8.57 -15.26 6.56
C ARG A 318 8.66 -13.94 7.34
N GLY A 319 9.41 -12.96 6.83
CA GLY A 319 9.55 -11.62 7.40
C GLY A 319 8.88 -10.55 6.55
N THR A 320 9.30 -9.30 6.75
CA THR A 320 8.79 -8.13 6.03
C THR A 320 9.93 -7.33 5.41
N LEU A 321 9.62 -6.62 4.32
CA LEU A 321 10.49 -5.62 3.72
C LEU A 321 10.30 -4.27 4.40
N THR A 322 11.41 -3.59 4.68
CA THR A 322 11.47 -2.19 5.06
C THR A 322 12.38 -1.46 4.07
N HIS A 323 11.95 -0.33 3.52
CA HIS A 323 12.77 0.49 2.63
C HIS A 323 13.13 1.80 3.33
N ILE A 324 14.41 2.15 3.29
CA ILE A 324 14.96 3.40 3.84
C ILE A 324 15.63 4.13 2.69
N ALA A 325 14.91 5.10 2.11
CA ALA A 325 15.44 5.95 1.06
C ALA A 325 16.30 7.10 1.60
N ASP A 326 15.94 7.63 2.77
CA ASP A 326 16.59 8.77 3.40
C ASP A 326 16.88 8.53 4.90
N ILE A 327 17.94 9.17 5.41
CA ILE A 327 18.38 9.02 6.80
C ILE A 327 17.32 9.52 7.81
N SER A 328 16.50 10.50 7.42
CA SER A 328 15.44 11.07 8.25
C SER A 328 14.30 10.08 8.51
N GLU A 329 14.10 9.09 7.63
CA GLU A 329 13.02 8.10 7.74
C GLU A 329 13.39 6.89 8.62
N ILE A 330 14.68 6.68 8.90
CA ILE A 330 15.19 5.49 9.61
C ILE A 330 14.42 5.24 10.90
N ARG A 331 14.18 6.28 11.70
CA ARG A 331 13.50 6.14 12.99
C ARG A 331 12.09 5.57 12.86
N GLU A 332 11.33 6.10 11.92
CA GLU A 332 9.96 5.64 11.70
C GLU A 332 9.95 4.21 11.15
N GLN A 333 10.77 3.95 10.14
CA GLN A 333 10.82 2.65 9.46
C GLN A 333 11.31 1.53 10.39
N MET A 334 12.36 1.78 11.17
CA MET A 334 12.87 0.81 12.14
C MET A 334 11.89 0.59 13.28
N THR A 335 11.19 1.63 13.75
CA THR A 335 10.12 1.45 14.77
C THR A 335 9.02 0.52 14.25
N ARG A 336 8.60 0.66 12.98
CA ARG A 336 7.62 -0.22 12.36
C ARG A 336 8.15 -1.66 12.23
N LEU A 337 9.37 -1.84 11.75
CA LEU A 337 10.01 -3.15 11.61
C LEU A 337 10.06 -3.89 12.95
N PHE A 338 10.55 -3.23 14.00
CA PHE A 338 10.64 -3.85 15.32
C PHE A 338 9.28 -4.06 15.98
N GLY A 339 8.29 -3.21 15.73
CA GLY A 339 6.90 -3.49 16.11
C GLY A 339 6.40 -4.83 15.57
N ASN A 340 6.79 -5.19 14.35
CA ASN A 340 6.47 -6.49 13.75
C ASN A 340 7.31 -7.63 14.35
N ILE A 341 8.63 -7.47 14.47
CA ILE A 341 9.55 -8.50 14.98
C ILE A 341 9.28 -8.84 16.45
N GLU A 342 8.96 -7.85 17.28
CA GLU A 342 8.81 -8.00 18.72
C GLU A 342 7.51 -8.71 19.13
N SER A 343 6.58 -8.93 18.19
CA SER A 343 5.23 -9.45 18.49
C SER A 343 4.77 -10.55 17.50
N PRO A 344 5.51 -11.67 17.35
CA PRO A 344 4.99 -12.85 16.67
C PRO A 344 3.88 -13.44 17.53
N VAL A 345 2.67 -13.48 16.97
CA VAL A 345 1.46 -13.93 17.64
C VAL A 345 1.28 -15.43 17.44
N LEU A 346 1.40 -15.89 16.19
CA LEU A 346 1.35 -17.31 15.85
C LEU A 346 2.53 -17.65 14.95
N THR A 347 3.29 -18.67 15.33
CA THR A 347 4.37 -19.25 14.52
C THR A 347 4.03 -20.64 14.03
N ASP A 348 4.74 -21.12 13.02
CA ASP A 348 4.65 -22.49 12.49
C ASP A 348 3.24 -22.85 12.04
N VAL A 349 2.61 -21.87 11.39
CA VAL A 349 1.24 -21.97 10.91
C VAL A 349 1.14 -23.09 9.88
N LYS A 350 0.23 -24.03 10.14
CA LYS A 350 -0.12 -25.15 9.26
C LYS A 350 -1.61 -25.17 9.02
N LEU A 351 -1.96 -25.58 7.81
CA LEU A 351 -3.34 -25.62 7.35
C LEU A 351 -3.68 -27.03 6.86
N SER A 352 -4.81 -27.56 7.31
CA SER A 352 -5.35 -28.83 6.82
C SER A 352 -6.85 -28.73 6.60
N PHE A 353 -7.36 -29.44 5.59
CA PHE A 353 -8.78 -29.50 5.28
C PHE A 353 -9.26 -30.95 5.35
N GLU A 354 -10.48 -31.12 5.85
CA GLU A 354 -11.18 -32.40 5.94
C GLU A 354 -12.49 -32.33 5.14
N GLY A 355 -12.82 -33.40 4.41
CA GLY A 355 -14.09 -33.52 3.66
C GLY A 355 -14.11 -32.84 2.28
N VAL A 356 -12.99 -32.26 1.85
CA VAL A 356 -12.86 -31.57 0.55
C VAL A 356 -11.54 -31.89 -0.14
N GLU A 357 -11.51 -31.75 -1.47
CA GLU A 357 -10.31 -31.82 -2.29
C GLU A 357 -9.80 -30.39 -2.57
N LEU A 358 -8.63 -30.06 -2.04
CA LEU A 358 -8.00 -28.76 -2.24
C LEU A 358 -7.30 -28.68 -3.59
N GLY A 359 -7.34 -27.49 -4.18
CA GLY A 359 -6.44 -27.07 -5.24
C GLY A 359 -5.31 -26.20 -4.69
N ASP A 360 -4.85 -25.27 -5.53
CA ASP A 360 -3.75 -24.36 -5.18
C ASP A 360 -4.11 -23.47 -3.98
N VAL A 361 -3.17 -23.37 -3.03
CA VAL A 361 -3.23 -22.50 -1.85
C VAL A 361 -2.03 -21.57 -1.86
N TYR A 362 -2.28 -20.29 -1.57
CA TYR A 362 -1.30 -19.21 -1.57
C TYR A 362 -1.35 -18.38 -0.28
N PRO A 363 -0.20 -17.91 0.22
CA PRO A 363 1.15 -18.24 -0.28
C PRO A 363 1.49 -19.73 -0.05
N GLN A 364 2.35 -20.32 -0.89
CA GLN A 364 2.72 -21.74 -0.78
C GLN A 364 3.41 -22.06 0.56
N ARG A 365 4.14 -21.07 1.11
CA ARG A 365 4.68 -21.10 2.46
C ARG A 365 3.91 -20.12 3.31
N LEU A 366 3.24 -20.63 4.33
CA LEU A 366 2.44 -19.81 5.23
C LEU A 366 3.36 -18.95 6.11
N PRO A 367 3.21 -17.61 6.10
CA PRO A 367 3.94 -16.75 7.00
C PRO A 367 3.37 -16.83 8.42
N ASP A 368 4.13 -16.34 9.38
CA ASP A 368 3.68 -16.18 10.76
C ASP A 368 2.64 -15.06 10.87
N LEU A 369 1.80 -15.13 11.91
CA LEU A 369 0.91 -14.04 12.27
C LEU A 369 1.66 -13.05 13.16
N PHE A 370 1.72 -11.79 12.75
CA PHE A 370 2.29 -10.70 13.54
C PHE A 370 1.19 -9.79 14.07
N LEU A 371 1.40 -9.15 15.22
CA LEU A 371 0.42 -8.23 15.83
C LEU A 371 -0.02 -7.10 14.88
N GLY A 372 0.87 -6.71 13.96
CA GLY A 372 0.68 -5.60 13.02
C GLY A 372 -0.12 -5.91 11.77
N GLN A 373 -0.38 -7.18 11.42
CA GLN A 373 -1.08 -7.52 10.18
C GLN A 373 -1.81 -8.87 10.24
N PRO A 374 -3.02 -9.00 9.64
CA PRO A 374 -3.69 -10.27 9.55
C PRO A 374 -2.97 -11.19 8.56
N LEU A 375 -2.95 -12.48 8.89
CA LEU A 375 -2.53 -13.52 7.97
C LEU A 375 -3.68 -13.80 6.99
N GLN A 376 -3.42 -13.65 5.69
CA GLN A 376 -4.39 -13.94 4.64
C GLN A 376 -3.91 -15.13 3.80
N ILE A 377 -4.73 -16.17 3.73
CA ILE A 377 -4.45 -17.38 2.95
C ILE A 377 -5.57 -17.55 1.94
N PHE A 378 -5.22 -17.59 0.67
CA PHE A 378 -6.14 -17.77 -0.44
C PHE A 378 -6.04 -19.17 -0.98
N GLY A 379 -7.14 -19.79 -1.37
CA GLY A 379 -7.05 -21.10 -2.03
C GLY A 379 -8.31 -21.51 -2.77
N ARG A 380 -8.28 -22.73 -3.30
CA ARG A 380 -9.42 -23.33 -3.99
C ARG A 380 -9.78 -24.69 -3.43
N ILE A 381 -11.07 -24.97 -3.42
CA ILE A 381 -11.65 -26.28 -3.21
C ILE A 381 -12.16 -26.75 -4.57
N TYR A 382 -11.61 -27.84 -5.10
CA TYR A 382 -12.04 -28.41 -6.37
C TYR A 382 -13.27 -29.31 -6.22
N LYS A 383 -13.36 -30.04 -5.10
CA LYS A 383 -14.50 -30.93 -4.81
C LYS A 383 -14.86 -30.91 -3.34
N GLY A 384 -16.15 -31.15 -3.06
CA GLY A 384 -16.72 -31.15 -1.72
C GLY A 384 -17.34 -29.81 -1.36
N ARG A 385 -18.48 -29.87 -0.65
CA ARG A 385 -19.27 -28.68 -0.26
C ARG A 385 -19.30 -28.46 1.24
N VAL A 386 -19.11 -29.51 2.02
CA VAL A 386 -19.13 -29.47 3.48
C VAL A 386 -17.82 -30.04 3.99
N GLY A 387 -17.19 -29.32 4.91
CA GLY A 387 -15.88 -29.73 5.42
C GLY A 387 -15.49 -28.96 6.67
N LYS A 388 -14.26 -29.19 7.09
CA LYS A 388 -13.61 -28.47 8.19
C LYS A 388 -12.24 -28.01 7.75
N VAL A 389 -11.88 -26.79 8.11
CA VAL A 389 -10.50 -26.30 8.03
C VAL A 389 -9.92 -26.26 9.43
N ARG A 390 -8.74 -26.85 9.60
CA ARG A 390 -7.96 -26.82 10.84
C ARG A 390 -6.71 -25.97 10.59
N LEU A 391 -6.60 -24.90 11.35
CA LEU A 391 -5.41 -24.06 11.45
C LEU A 391 -4.70 -24.39 12.76
N SER A 392 -3.48 -24.92 12.68
CA SER A 392 -2.65 -25.21 13.85
C SER A 392 -1.39 -24.34 13.81
N ALA A 393 -0.99 -23.81 14.95
CA ALA A 393 0.18 -22.95 15.10
C ALA A 393 0.74 -23.04 16.52
N ARG A 394 1.77 -22.25 16.84
CA ARG A 394 2.27 -22.03 18.19
C ARG A 394 2.05 -20.57 18.60
N ALA A 395 1.39 -20.36 19.74
CA ALA A 395 1.30 -19.05 20.39
C ALA A 395 2.39 -18.99 21.47
N GLY A 396 3.58 -18.52 21.07
CA GLY A 396 4.77 -18.67 21.90
C GLY A 396 5.15 -20.15 22.05
N ASN A 397 5.15 -20.66 23.29
CA ASN A 397 5.39 -22.08 23.56
C ASN A 397 4.13 -22.95 23.60
N GLU A 398 2.96 -22.33 23.62
CA GLU A 398 1.69 -23.04 23.72
C GLU A 398 1.17 -23.44 22.33
N PRO A 399 0.63 -24.66 22.16
CA PRO A 399 -0.04 -25.03 20.93
C PRO A 399 -1.32 -24.20 20.76
N TYR A 400 -1.54 -23.69 19.55
CA TYR A 400 -2.77 -23.03 19.16
C TYR A 400 -3.46 -23.83 18.06
N GLU A 401 -4.76 -24.08 18.21
CA GLU A 401 -5.57 -24.75 17.20
C GLU A 401 -6.94 -24.08 17.07
N THR A 402 -7.38 -23.89 15.84
CA THR A 402 -8.75 -23.48 15.54
C THR A 402 -9.32 -24.30 14.40
N ILE A 403 -10.57 -24.73 14.57
CA ILE A 403 -11.29 -25.55 13.60
C ILE A 403 -12.54 -24.79 13.17
N ILE A 404 -12.67 -24.52 11.87
CA ILE A 404 -13.83 -23.84 11.29
C ILE A 404 -14.55 -24.84 10.39
N ALA A 405 -15.78 -25.20 10.76
CA ALA A 405 -16.66 -25.98 9.91
C ALA A 405 -17.29 -25.05 8.86
N PHE A 406 -17.44 -25.55 7.63
CA PHE A 406 -18.02 -24.77 6.54
C PHE A 406 -18.95 -25.58 5.65
N ASP A 407 -19.86 -24.86 4.99
CA ASP A 407 -20.82 -25.38 4.02
C ASP A 407 -20.98 -24.37 2.89
N THR A 408 -20.40 -24.68 1.72
CA THR A 408 -20.39 -23.78 0.56
C THR A 408 -21.77 -23.56 -0.05
N SER A 409 -22.76 -24.41 0.27
CA SER A 409 -24.14 -24.24 -0.21
C SER A 409 -24.89 -23.10 0.48
N LYS A 410 -24.40 -22.66 1.65
CA LYS A 410 -25.02 -21.60 2.48
C LYS A 410 -24.31 -20.27 2.37
N THR A 411 -23.28 -20.17 1.53
CA THR A 411 -22.41 -19.00 1.44
C THR A 411 -22.78 -18.09 0.29
N THR A 412 -22.58 -16.79 0.49
CA THR A 412 -22.78 -15.79 -0.55
C THR A 412 -21.56 -15.75 -1.47
N PHE A 413 -21.76 -15.48 -2.76
CA PHE A 413 -20.65 -15.31 -3.69
C PHE A 413 -19.91 -14.00 -3.42
N HIS A 414 -18.60 -14.07 -3.18
CA HIS A 414 -17.73 -12.91 -2.98
C HIS A 414 -16.71 -12.82 -4.14
N PRO A 415 -16.98 -12.03 -5.20
CA PRO A 415 -16.13 -12.01 -6.40
C PRO A 415 -14.70 -11.56 -6.12
N GLY A 416 -14.49 -10.73 -5.10
CA GLY A 416 -13.15 -10.26 -4.71
C GLY A 416 -12.20 -11.39 -4.30
N ILE A 417 -12.70 -12.43 -3.63
CA ILE A 417 -11.87 -13.56 -3.16
C ILE A 417 -11.27 -14.31 -4.35
N THR A 418 -12.08 -14.61 -5.36
CA THR A 418 -11.65 -15.31 -6.57
C THR A 418 -10.60 -14.49 -7.33
N THR A 419 -10.80 -13.18 -7.44
CA THR A 419 -9.84 -12.26 -8.08
C THR A 419 -8.52 -12.18 -7.32
N LEU A 420 -8.55 -12.12 -5.98
CA LEU A 420 -7.34 -12.09 -5.15
C LEU A 420 -6.55 -13.40 -5.25
N TRP A 421 -7.23 -14.56 -5.16
CA TRP A 421 -6.59 -15.85 -5.41
C TRP A 421 -5.96 -15.91 -6.82
N ALA A 422 -6.70 -15.47 -7.83
CA ALA A 422 -6.21 -15.49 -9.21
C ALA A 422 -4.97 -14.61 -9.39
N ARG A 423 -4.91 -13.46 -8.69
CA ARG A 423 -3.73 -12.59 -8.67
C ARG A 423 -2.53 -13.27 -8.00
N GLN A 424 -2.71 -13.97 -6.88
CA GLN A 424 -1.64 -14.75 -6.24
C GLN A 424 -1.07 -15.83 -7.16
N ARG A 425 -1.94 -16.50 -7.95
CA ARG A 425 -1.47 -17.44 -8.99
C ARG A 425 -0.62 -16.76 -10.07
N VAL A 426 -0.99 -15.55 -10.50
CA VAL A 426 -0.18 -14.78 -11.46
C VAL A 426 1.18 -14.42 -10.85
N GLU A 427 1.23 -14.00 -9.58
CA GLU A 427 2.50 -13.69 -8.90
C GLU A 427 3.43 -14.90 -8.89
N GLU A 428 2.92 -16.09 -8.54
CA GLU A 428 3.66 -17.35 -8.58
C GLU A 428 4.17 -17.69 -10.00
N LEU A 429 3.30 -17.58 -11.02
CA LEU A 429 3.69 -17.84 -12.40
C LEU A 429 4.74 -16.83 -12.89
N MET A 430 4.62 -15.56 -12.53
CA MET A 430 5.61 -14.54 -12.88
C MET A 430 6.95 -14.79 -12.20
N ASP A 431 6.95 -15.34 -10.99
CA ASP A 431 8.18 -15.77 -10.33
C ASP A 431 8.81 -16.93 -11.09
N GLN A 432 8.04 -17.95 -11.47
CA GLN A 432 8.55 -19.06 -12.31
C GLN A 432 9.07 -18.57 -13.67
N TRP A 433 8.38 -17.60 -14.28
CA TRP A 433 8.74 -17.01 -15.57
C TRP A 433 10.13 -16.38 -15.55
N ARG A 434 10.49 -15.64 -14.49
CA ARG A 434 11.79 -14.96 -14.37
C ARG A 434 12.98 -15.92 -14.32
N HIS A 435 12.74 -17.16 -13.88
CA HIS A 435 13.75 -18.19 -13.65
C HIS A 435 13.73 -19.31 -14.70
N SER A 436 12.96 -19.12 -15.77
CA SER A 436 12.83 -20.10 -16.85
C SER A 436 13.67 -19.69 -18.06
N ASP A 437 14.08 -20.68 -18.85
CA ASP A 437 14.66 -20.45 -20.18
C ASP A 437 13.62 -19.89 -21.17
N GLU A 438 14.03 -19.57 -22.40
CA GLU A 438 13.13 -18.96 -23.39
C GLU A 438 11.86 -19.79 -23.69
N ASN A 439 11.98 -21.12 -23.67
CA ASN A 439 10.85 -22.01 -23.91
C ASN A 439 9.89 -22.03 -22.72
N GLY A 440 10.40 -22.20 -21.49
CA GLY A 440 9.60 -22.14 -20.27
C GLY A 440 8.95 -20.77 -20.09
N GLN A 441 9.66 -19.68 -20.42
CA GLN A 441 9.10 -18.33 -20.43
C GLN A 441 7.90 -18.21 -21.37
N LYS A 442 7.94 -18.83 -22.54
CA LYS A 442 6.84 -18.82 -23.49
C LYS A 442 5.63 -19.57 -22.96
N GLU A 443 5.82 -20.78 -22.43
CA GLU A 443 4.74 -21.60 -21.85
C GLU A 443 4.07 -20.93 -20.65
N ILE A 444 4.89 -20.35 -19.76
CA ILE A 444 4.38 -19.63 -18.59
C ILE A 444 3.67 -18.35 -19.02
N ARG A 445 4.19 -17.61 -20.01
CA ARG A 445 3.50 -16.43 -20.57
C ARG A 445 2.11 -16.80 -21.09
N ASP A 446 1.99 -17.86 -21.87
CA ASP A 446 0.70 -18.32 -22.41
C ASP A 446 -0.25 -18.72 -21.28
N SER A 447 0.27 -19.37 -20.23
CA SER A 447 -0.48 -19.71 -19.01
C SER A 447 -0.96 -18.47 -18.25
N VAL A 448 -0.11 -17.45 -18.08
CA VAL A 448 -0.47 -16.18 -17.45
C VAL A 448 -1.54 -15.46 -18.26
N ILE A 449 -1.42 -15.41 -19.59
CA ILE A 449 -2.42 -14.78 -20.47
C ILE A 449 -3.77 -15.50 -20.33
N ALA A 450 -3.79 -16.83 -20.44
CA ALA A 450 -5.02 -17.61 -20.34
C ALA A 450 -5.72 -17.42 -18.98
N HIS A 451 -4.94 -17.44 -17.89
CA HIS A 451 -5.43 -17.23 -16.54
C HIS A 451 -5.92 -15.79 -16.32
N ALA A 452 -5.16 -14.80 -16.78
CA ALA A 452 -5.52 -13.40 -16.68
C ALA A 452 -6.78 -13.06 -17.47
N ILE A 453 -6.98 -13.62 -18.67
CA ILE A 453 -8.22 -13.47 -19.43
C ILE A 453 -9.39 -14.10 -18.68
N ARG A 454 -9.23 -15.34 -18.17
CA ARG A 454 -10.28 -16.05 -17.42
C ARG A 454 -10.77 -15.25 -16.21
N TYR A 455 -9.87 -14.61 -15.48
CA TYR A 455 -10.18 -13.86 -14.26
C TYR A 455 -10.20 -12.34 -14.44
N ARG A 456 -10.11 -11.85 -15.69
CA ARG A 456 -10.13 -10.41 -16.06
C ARG A 456 -9.08 -9.58 -15.32
N LEU A 457 -7.86 -10.09 -15.25
CA LEU A 457 -6.72 -9.44 -14.61
C LEU A 457 -5.89 -8.64 -15.62
N VAL A 458 -5.48 -7.45 -15.22
CA VAL A 458 -4.42 -6.68 -15.89
C VAL A 458 -3.08 -7.17 -15.36
N THR A 459 -2.19 -7.56 -16.26
CA THR A 459 -0.87 -8.13 -15.96
C THR A 459 0.19 -7.52 -16.87
N ARG A 460 1.45 -7.96 -16.75
CA ARG A 460 2.50 -7.59 -17.70
C ARG A 460 2.15 -7.95 -19.16
N PHE A 461 1.31 -8.96 -19.36
CA PHE A 461 0.97 -9.50 -20.69
C PHE A 461 -0.47 -9.22 -21.11
N THR A 462 -1.27 -8.53 -20.29
CA THR A 462 -2.68 -8.25 -20.58
C THR A 462 -3.03 -6.81 -20.22
N SER A 463 -3.80 -6.16 -21.10
CA SER A 463 -4.28 -4.79 -20.92
C SER A 463 -5.81 -4.76 -21.02
N LEU A 464 -6.44 -3.83 -20.30
CA LEU A 464 -7.86 -3.56 -20.45
C LEU A 464 -8.05 -2.52 -21.56
N VAL A 465 -8.81 -2.87 -22.60
CA VAL A 465 -9.13 -1.97 -23.71
C VAL A 465 -10.65 -1.76 -23.74
N ALA A 466 -11.08 -0.51 -23.83
CA ALA A 466 -12.47 -0.17 -24.10
C ALA A 466 -12.66 -0.14 -25.62
N ALA A 467 -13.43 -1.09 -26.16
CA ALA A 467 -13.81 -1.11 -27.57
C ALA A 467 -15.20 -0.49 -27.72
N GLU A 468 -15.34 0.46 -28.64
CA GLU A 468 -16.64 1.04 -29.01
C GLU A 468 -17.39 0.07 -29.92
N GLU A 469 -18.53 -0.46 -29.47
CA GLU A 469 -19.33 -1.39 -30.28
C GLU A 469 -20.23 -0.67 -31.29
N ILE A 470 -20.71 0.54 -30.95
CA ILE A 470 -21.66 1.30 -31.79
C ILE A 470 -21.30 2.79 -31.73
N VAL A 471 -20.99 3.37 -32.89
CA VAL A 471 -20.82 4.82 -33.04
C VAL A 471 -22.19 5.45 -33.28
N ALA A 472 -22.77 6.08 -32.25
CA ALA A 472 -24.10 6.68 -32.34
C ALA A 472 -24.15 8.00 -33.13
N ASN A 473 -23.00 8.67 -33.35
CA ASN A 473 -22.91 9.99 -33.97
C ASN A 473 -22.07 9.96 -35.26
N ILE A 474 -22.42 9.07 -36.20
CA ILE A 474 -21.66 8.91 -37.46
C ILE A 474 -21.73 10.21 -38.29
N GLY A 475 -20.57 10.84 -38.50
CA GLY A 475 -20.45 12.09 -39.27
C GLY A 475 -21.01 13.35 -38.59
N GLY A 476 -21.51 13.23 -37.34
CA GLY A 476 -22.01 14.37 -36.59
C GLY A 476 -20.90 15.13 -35.86
N GLN A 477 -21.16 16.41 -35.56
CA GLN A 477 -20.24 17.22 -34.77
C GLN A 477 -20.33 16.83 -33.29
N SER A 478 -19.20 16.55 -32.66
CA SER A 478 -19.09 16.29 -31.22
C SER A 478 -18.65 17.56 -30.49
N LYS A 479 -19.27 17.85 -29.34
CA LYS A 479 -18.81 18.91 -28.44
C LYS A 479 -18.26 18.29 -27.16
N THR A 480 -17.00 18.54 -26.87
CA THR A 480 -16.39 18.18 -25.59
C THR A 480 -16.93 19.12 -24.51
N VAL A 481 -17.45 18.54 -23.42
CA VAL A 481 -17.94 19.31 -22.26
C VAL A 481 -17.10 18.92 -21.04
N PRO A 482 -16.30 19.84 -20.48
CA PRO A 482 -15.58 19.56 -19.25
C PRO A 482 -16.57 19.41 -18.08
N VAL A 483 -16.37 18.38 -17.26
CA VAL A 483 -17.12 18.18 -16.02
C VAL A 483 -16.25 18.70 -14.87
N PRO A 484 -16.57 19.85 -14.26
CA PRO A 484 -15.76 20.38 -13.18
C PRO A 484 -15.94 19.57 -11.89
N THR A 485 -14.85 19.42 -11.16
CA THR A 485 -14.75 18.75 -9.87
C THR A 485 -15.08 19.70 -8.71
N GLU A 486 -15.43 19.15 -7.56
CA GLU A 486 -15.59 19.95 -6.33
C GLU A 486 -14.23 20.39 -5.79
N LEU A 487 -14.17 21.56 -5.15
CA LEU A 487 -12.99 21.97 -4.40
C LEU A 487 -12.87 21.09 -3.13
N PRO A 488 -11.69 20.52 -2.81
CA PRO A 488 -11.53 19.73 -1.61
C PRO A 488 -11.94 20.46 -0.34
N ALA A 489 -12.58 19.75 0.59
CA ALA A 489 -13.06 20.31 1.85
C ALA A 489 -11.90 20.97 2.63
N GLY A 490 -12.11 22.22 3.05
CA GLY A 490 -11.12 23.03 3.79
C GLY A 490 -10.16 23.83 2.91
N TRP A 491 -10.17 23.64 1.58
CA TRP A 491 -9.34 24.44 0.67
C TRP A 491 -10.01 25.78 0.35
N GLN A 492 -9.19 26.80 0.05
CA GLN A 492 -9.65 28.14 -0.32
C GLN A 492 -9.30 28.40 -1.79
N MET A 493 -10.32 28.58 -2.63
CA MET A 493 -10.15 28.70 -4.10
C MET A 493 -9.16 29.81 -4.48
N GLU A 494 -9.25 30.97 -3.83
CA GLU A 494 -8.37 32.13 -4.05
C GLU A 494 -6.90 31.85 -3.71
N LYS A 495 -6.62 31.00 -2.71
CA LYS A 495 -5.25 30.62 -2.38
C LYS A 495 -4.68 29.59 -3.34
N VAL A 496 -5.54 28.80 -3.96
CA VAL A 496 -5.16 27.70 -4.85
C VAL A 496 -4.92 28.18 -6.28
N PHE A 497 -5.79 29.07 -6.79
CA PHE A 497 -5.70 29.59 -8.15
C PHE A 497 -5.17 31.03 -8.23
N GLY A 498 -4.91 31.66 -7.08
CA GLY A 498 -4.70 33.10 -6.99
C GLY A 498 -6.03 33.86 -6.96
N ALA A 499 -6.01 35.07 -6.41
CA ALA A 499 -7.15 35.98 -6.58
C ALA A 499 -7.36 36.22 -8.09
N PRO A 500 -8.62 36.29 -8.58
CA PRO A 500 -8.86 36.71 -9.95
C PRO A 500 -8.16 38.06 -10.15
N ALA A 501 -7.42 38.19 -11.25
CA ALA A 501 -6.74 39.44 -11.61
C ALA A 501 -7.77 40.51 -12.05
N THR A 502 -8.68 40.90 -11.16
CA THR A 502 -9.59 42.04 -11.34
C THR A 502 -9.04 43.32 -10.73
N GLY A 503 -8.06 43.23 -9.83
CA GLY A 503 -7.50 44.39 -9.13
C GLY A 503 -6.72 45.39 -9.99
N THR A 504 -6.26 45.02 -11.19
CA THR A 504 -5.55 45.96 -12.09
C THR A 504 -6.49 46.70 -13.03
N ALA A 505 -7.62 46.10 -13.41
CA ALA A 505 -8.60 46.77 -14.27
C ALA A 505 -9.41 47.81 -13.49
N ASP A 506 -9.83 47.50 -12.25
CA ASP A 506 -10.63 48.42 -11.43
C ASP A 506 -9.88 49.70 -11.09
N ALA A 507 -8.58 49.63 -10.75
CA ALA A 507 -7.77 50.81 -10.50
C ALA A 507 -7.60 51.70 -11.75
N PHE A 508 -7.53 51.10 -12.94
CA PHE A 508 -7.46 51.85 -14.21
C PHE A 508 -8.80 52.54 -14.53
N PHE A 509 -9.93 51.85 -14.33
CA PHE A 509 -11.25 52.44 -14.55
C PHE A 509 -11.62 53.51 -13.50
N GLU A 510 -11.24 53.32 -12.23
CA GLU A 510 -11.41 54.35 -11.19
C GLU A 510 -10.58 55.60 -11.47
N THR A 511 -9.31 55.44 -11.84
CA THR A 511 -8.44 56.58 -12.20
C THR A 511 -8.94 57.30 -13.45
N MET A 512 -9.43 56.57 -14.45
CA MET A 512 -10.06 57.16 -15.64
C MET A 512 -11.38 57.87 -15.30
N GLY A 513 -12.19 57.33 -14.40
CA GLY A 513 -13.42 57.97 -13.91
C GLY A 513 -13.16 59.27 -13.16
N VAL A 514 -12.15 59.29 -12.28
CA VAL A 514 -11.71 60.50 -11.56
C VAL A 514 -11.17 61.55 -12.54
N ALA A 515 -10.36 61.14 -13.53
CA ALA A 515 -9.83 62.05 -14.55
C ALA A 515 -10.95 62.69 -15.40
N LEU A 516 -11.96 61.92 -15.79
CA LEU A 516 -13.13 62.43 -16.52
C LEU A 516 -13.97 63.40 -15.69
N LEU A 517 -14.11 63.17 -14.38
CA LEU A 517 -14.77 64.11 -13.46
C LEU A 517 -14.01 65.43 -13.35
N PHE A 518 -12.68 65.40 -13.21
CA PHE A 518 -11.86 66.61 -13.20
C PHE A 518 -11.92 67.35 -14.53
N PHE A 519 -11.90 66.64 -15.66
CA PHE A 519 -12.04 67.25 -16.98
C PHE A 519 -13.42 67.89 -17.16
N GLY A 520 -14.48 67.22 -16.73
CA GLY A 520 -15.84 67.77 -16.73
C GLY A 520 -15.96 69.03 -15.87
N LEU A 521 -15.36 69.04 -14.67
CA LEU A 521 -15.35 70.21 -13.78
C LEU A 521 -14.57 71.38 -14.41
N ALA A 522 -13.41 71.11 -15.02
CA ALA A 522 -12.60 72.11 -15.70
C ALA A 522 -13.34 72.71 -16.90
N LEU A 523 -14.03 71.88 -17.70
CA LEU A 523 -14.87 72.33 -18.81
C LEU A 523 -16.03 73.21 -18.32
N LEU A 524 -16.67 72.84 -17.22
CA LEU A 524 -17.74 73.62 -16.58
C LEU A 524 -17.23 74.99 -16.13
N LEU A 525 -16.05 75.06 -15.50
CA LEU A 525 -15.42 76.31 -15.08
C LEU A 525 -15.01 77.20 -16.27
N LEU A 526 -14.51 76.59 -17.35
CA LEU A 526 -14.19 77.28 -18.61
C LEU A 526 -15.44 77.85 -19.28
N LEU A 527 -16.51 77.07 -19.40
CA LEU A 527 -17.79 77.52 -19.95
C LEU A 527 -18.43 78.61 -19.08
N ARG A 528 -18.23 78.56 -17.75
CA ARG A 528 -18.68 79.62 -16.84
C ARG A 528 -17.90 80.93 -17.04
N ARG A 529 -16.60 80.86 -17.35
CA ARG A 529 -15.78 82.05 -17.69
C ARG A 529 -16.13 82.65 -19.05
N VAL A 530 -16.47 81.82 -20.05
CA VAL A 530 -16.90 82.31 -21.38
C VAL A 530 -18.28 82.99 -21.32
N ARG A 531 -19.17 82.57 -20.41
CA ARG A 531 -20.48 83.24 -20.19
C ARG A 531 -20.41 84.60 -19.48
N VAL A 532 -19.29 84.95 -18.84
CA VAL A 532 -19.12 86.26 -18.17
C VAL A 532 -18.39 87.27 -19.06
N GLY A 533 -17.90 86.85 -20.24
CA GLY A 533 -17.12 87.68 -21.16
C GLY A 533 -17.85 88.22 -22.39
N ALA A 534 -19.19 88.15 -22.46
CA ALA A 534 -19.96 88.75 -23.55
C ALA A 534 -20.60 90.07 -23.08
N PRO A 535 -20.03 91.24 -23.41
CA PRO A 535 -20.66 92.54 -23.18
C PRO A 535 -21.78 92.79 -24.22
N SER A 536 -22.83 93.45 -23.73
CA SER A 536 -24.07 93.87 -24.40
C SER A 536 -23.88 94.59 -25.74
#